data_AF-A0A1L7U8B3-F1
#
_entry.id   AF-A0A1L7U8B3-F1
#
_cell.length_a   1.000
_cell.length_b   1.000
_cell.length_c   1.000
_cell.angle_alpha   90.00
_cell.angle_beta   90.00
_cell.angle_gamma   90.00
#
_symmetry.space_group_name_H-M   'P 1'
#
loop_
_entity.id
_entity.type
_entity.pdbx_description
1 polymer ?
#
loop_
_entity_poly.entity_id
_entity_poly.type
_entity_poly.pdbx_seq_one_letter_code
_entity_poly.pdbx_strand_id
1 'polypeptide(L)'
;MVSMYSFTALSCLAVVGRVFSRYKKLGRLAIDDYVIILSLGSVFAYVACWTAAILAGSGRHQATLTVDEFHRSVFYLMIGLIPGVLSLALPKFAVVNLLVKILFPSTRHVRLLWGLAIANLVLMLGAFGVRFSECDPPEAQFTLYAPAKCRSSTAVIVYSVIVGSFSAVVDFYLALYPAVVLWSLKLHLKKKLALSVALGFGVCAGCAAIRKVMMVPGMGDGKDYTCELAQSARLYNTGNLTDKVSHGKMLQGVS
;
A
#
# COMPACT_ATOMS: atom_id res chain seq x y z
N MET A 1 -5.81 -8.77 7.94
CA MET A 1 -5.89 -7.91 9.14
C MET A 1 -4.54 -7.74 9.84
N VAL A 2 -3.88 -8.81 10.30
CA VAL A 2 -2.57 -8.72 11.00
C VAL A 2 -1.55 -7.88 10.23
N SER A 3 -1.37 -8.13 8.93
CA SER A 3 -0.45 -7.36 8.08
C SER A 3 -0.76 -5.86 8.05
N MET A 4 -2.04 -5.47 7.99
CA MET A 4 -2.45 -4.06 7.93
C MET A 4 -2.12 -3.34 9.24
N TYR A 5 -2.38 -3.98 10.38
CA TYR A 5 -2.05 -3.43 11.69
C TYR A 5 -0.53 -3.35 11.91
N SER A 6 0.23 -4.36 11.49
CA SER A 6 1.70 -4.33 11.59
C SER A 6 2.32 -3.18 10.79
N PHE A 7 1.89 -2.96 9.54
CA PHE A 7 2.39 -1.84 8.72
C PHE A 7 1.96 -0.49 9.30
N THR A 8 0.74 -0.37 9.81
CA THR A 8 0.24 0.87 10.43
C THR A 8 1.03 1.22 11.69
N ALA A 9 1.32 0.22 12.54
CA ALA A 9 2.14 0.41 13.73
C ALA A 9 3.57 0.85 13.37
N LEU A 10 4.17 0.20 12.36
CA LEU A 10 5.49 0.56 11.87
C LEU A 10 5.52 2.00 11.31
N SER A 11 4.53 2.38 10.52
CA SER A 11 4.40 3.74 9.99
C SER A 11 4.21 4.77 11.10
N CYS A 12 3.42 4.47 12.12
CA CYS A 12 3.25 5.34 13.29
C CYS A 12 4.59 5.57 14.01
N LEU A 13 5.34 4.50 14.29
CA LEU A 13 6.67 4.60 14.89
C LEU A 13 7.64 5.42 14.03
N ALA A 14 7.62 5.22 12.71
CA ALA A 14 8.47 5.97 11.79
C ALA A 14 8.13 7.48 11.76
N VAL A 15 6.83 7.83 11.78
CA VAL A 15 6.37 9.23 11.82
C VAL A 15 6.71 9.88 13.15
N VAL A 16 6.43 9.23 14.27
CA VAL A 16 6.78 9.73 15.61
C VAL A 16 8.29 9.93 15.72
N GLY A 17 9.09 8.97 15.25
CA GLY A 17 10.54 9.09 15.21
C GLY A 17 11.02 10.26 14.35
N ARG A 18 10.41 10.48 13.17
CA ARG A 18 10.70 11.64 12.32
C ARG A 18 10.42 12.95 13.04
N VAL A 19 9.20 13.12 13.57
CA VAL A 19 8.77 14.33 14.26
C VAL A 19 9.66 14.60 15.47
N PHE A 20 9.92 13.59 16.30
CA PHE A 20 10.77 13.71 17.47
C PHE A 20 12.21 14.09 17.11
N SER A 21 12.79 13.45 16.08
CA SER A 21 14.15 13.76 15.63
C SER A 21 14.29 15.18 15.10
N ARG A 22 13.25 15.70 14.44
CA ARG A 22 13.23 17.06 13.89
C ARG A 22 13.00 18.08 14.98
N TYR A 23 12.07 17.82 15.91
CA TYR A 23 11.84 18.64 17.08
C TYR A 23 13.13 18.79 17.91
N LYS A 24 13.84 17.69 18.17
CA LYS A 24 15.10 17.71 18.92
C LYS A 24 16.24 18.45 18.21
N LYS A 25 16.29 18.43 16.86
CA LYS A 25 17.38 19.06 16.09
C LYS A 25 17.13 20.52 15.71
N LEU A 26 15.90 20.88 15.36
CA LEU A 26 15.53 22.20 14.84
C LEU A 26 14.70 23.03 15.81
N GLY A 27 14.14 22.42 16.87
CA GLY A 27 13.34 23.12 17.89
C GLY A 27 11.99 23.67 17.40
N ARG A 28 11.66 23.54 16.11
CA ARG A 28 10.42 24.02 15.49
C ARG A 28 9.89 23.02 14.47
N LEU A 29 8.56 22.88 14.43
CA LEU A 29 7.85 22.09 13.43
C LEU A 29 7.70 22.92 12.15
N ALA A 30 8.00 22.32 11.01
CA ALA A 30 7.75 22.93 9.71
C ALA A 30 6.38 22.50 9.18
N ILE A 31 5.87 23.21 8.18
CA ILE A 31 4.63 22.86 7.46
C ILE A 31 4.66 21.40 6.97
N ASP A 32 5.83 20.89 6.56
CA ASP A 32 5.99 19.49 6.15
C ASP A 32 5.62 18.48 7.25
N ASP A 33 5.88 18.80 8.52
CA ASP A 33 5.58 17.89 9.63
C ASP A 33 4.06 17.77 9.82
N TYR A 34 3.32 18.87 9.65
CA TYR A 34 1.86 18.87 9.66
C TYR A 34 1.28 18.04 8.52
N VAL A 35 1.87 18.11 7.32
CA VAL A 35 1.46 17.28 6.16
C VAL A 35 1.67 15.79 6.45
N ILE A 36 2.77 15.42 7.10
CA ILE A 36 3.06 14.02 7.49
C ILE A 36 2.09 13.55 8.59
N ILE A 37 1.78 14.39 9.58
CA ILE A 37 0.81 14.08 10.63
C ILE A 37 -0.60 13.90 10.02
N LEU A 38 -0.99 14.77 9.09
CA LEU A 38 -2.25 14.65 8.35
C LEU A 38 -2.30 13.35 7.53
N SER A 39 -1.19 12.99 6.90
CA SER A 39 -1.07 11.71 6.20
C SER A 39 -1.24 10.52 7.14
N LEU A 40 -0.68 10.57 8.35
CA LEU A 40 -0.85 9.52 9.34
C LEU A 40 -2.33 9.41 9.79
N GLY A 41 -3.01 10.55 9.99
CA GLY A 41 -4.46 10.55 10.25
C GLY A 41 -5.24 9.89 9.11
N SER A 42 -4.83 10.14 7.86
CA SER A 42 -5.43 9.50 6.68
C SER A 42 -5.19 7.98 6.65
N VAL A 43 -4.02 7.49 7.10
CA VAL A 43 -3.77 6.04 7.28
C VAL A 43 -4.77 5.45 8.26
N PHE A 44 -4.99 6.10 9.41
CA PHE A 44 -5.94 5.60 10.42
C PHE A 44 -7.37 5.55 9.87
N ALA A 45 -7.80 6.60 9.16
CA ALA A 45 -9.10 6.61 8.51
C ALA A 45 -9.24 5.49 7.46
N TYR A 46 -8.20 5.27 6.66
CA TYR A 46 -8.14 4.19 5.68
C TYR A 46 -8.29 2.82 6.32
N VAL A 47 -7.50 2.54 7.37
CA VAL A 47 -7.54 1.27 8.10
C VAL A 47 -8.89 1.07 8.78
N ALA A 48 -9.47 2.11 9.38
CA ALA A 48 -10.79 2.04 10.01
C ALA A 48 -11.89 1.69 8.98
N CYS A 49 -11.89 2.35 7.81
CA CYS A 49 -12.84 2.06 6.73
C CYS A 49 -12.68 0.63 6.22
N TRP A 50 -11.44 0.17 6.02
CA TRP A 50 -11.17 -1.21 5.60
C TRP A 50 -11.60 -2.25 6.64
N THR A 51 -11.33 -2.00 7.92
CA THR A 51 -11.78 -2.88 9.00
C THR A 51 -13.31 -2.92 9.05
N ALA A 52 -14.00 -1.78 8.91
CA ALA A 52 -15.46 -1.73 8.85
C ALA A 52 -16.02 -2.49 7.62
N ALA A 53 -15.37 -2.38 6.46
CA ALA A 53 -15.74 -3.14 5.27
C ALA A 53 -15.58 -4.66 5.48
N ILE A 54 -14.47 -5.09 6.10
CA ILE A 54 -14.22 -6.52 6.41
C ILE A 54 -15.26 -7.05 7.40
N LEU A 55 -15.59 -6.27 8.44
CA LEU A 55 -16.62 -6.64 9.42
C LEU A 55 -18.02 -6.71 8.80
N ALA A 56 -18.31 -5.87 7.80
CA ALA A 56 -19.53 -5.91 7.00
C ALA A 56 -19.55 -7.05 5.95
N GLY A 57 -18.61 -8.00 6.01
CA GLY A 57 -18.60 -9.19 5.17
C GLY A 57 -17.67 -9.14 3.95
N SER A 58 -16.90 -8.06 3.76
CA SER A 58 -15.82 -8.01 2.75
C SER A 58 -14.73 -9.04 3.09
N GLY A 59 -14.88 -10.25 2.56
CA GLY A 59 -14.03 -11.42 2.82
C GLY A 59 -14.73 -12.74 2.53
N ARG A 60 -16.06 -12.72 2.38
CA ARG A 60 -16.90 -13.91 2.20
C ARG A 60 -17.44 -14.00 0.76
N HIS A 61 -17.90 -15.19 0.37
CA HIS A 61 -18.48 -15.47 -0.94
C HIS A 61 -19.73 -14.59 -1.14
N GLN A 62 -19.87 -13.96 -2.31
CA GLN A 62 -20.98 -13.05 -2.63
C GLN A 62 -22.35 -13.71 -2.40
N ALA A 63 -22.43 -15.03 -2.60
CA ALA A 63 -23.62 -15.84 -2.37
C ALA A 63 -24.04 -16.01 -0.90
N THR A 64 -23.19 -15.65 0.06
CA THR A 64 -23.46 -15.81 1.52
C THR A 64 -23.73 -14.50 2.25
N LEU A 65 -23.72 -13.36 1.54
CA LEU A 65 -24.02 -12.04 2.10
C LEU A 65 -25.47 -11.64 1.83
N THR A 66 -26.09 -11.01 2.82
CA THR A 66 -27.31 -10.23 2.64
C THR A 66 -27.02 -8.95 1.85
N VAL A 67 -28.02 -8.45 1.13
CA VAL A 67 -27.91 -7.25 0.27
C VAL A 67 -27.46 -6.02 1.08
N ASP A 68 -27.94 -5.87 2.31
CA ASP A 68 -27.58 -4.76 3.20
C ASP A 68 -26.10 -4.78 3.63
N GLU A 69 -25.58 -5.96 3.97
CA GLU A 69 -24.16 -6.13 4.33
C GLU A 69 -23.26 -5.85 3.12
N PHE A 70 -23.68 -6.27 1.93
CA PHE A 70 -22.97 -5.95 0.69
C PHE A 70 -22.91 -4.44 0.43
N HIS A 71 -24.05 -3.74 0.45
CA HIS A 71 -24.11 -2.29 0.26
C HIS A 71 -23.18 -1.56 1.24
N ARG A 72 -23.25 -1.93 2.52
CA ARG A 72 -22.46 -1.32 3.59
C ARG A 72 -20.97 -1.58 3.42
N SER A 73 -20.58 -2.78 3.00
CA SER A 73 -19.17 -3.10 2.72
C SER A 73 -18.60 -2.28 1.57
N VAL A 74 -19.32 -2.15 0.45
CA VAL A 74 -18.88 -1.38 -0.73
C VAL A 74 -18.81 0.12 -0.41
N PHE A 75 -19.78 0.62 0.38
CA PHE A 75 -19.78 2.00 0.84
C PHE A 75 -18.52 2.35 1.65
N TYR A 76 -18.13 1.51 2.61
CA TYR A 76 -16.91 1.72 3.40
C TYR A 76 -15.64 1.62 2.54
N LEU A 77 -15.61 0.73 1.55
CA LEU A 77 -14.48 0.64 0.61
C LEU A 77 -14.34 1.90 -0.26
N MET A 78 -15.46 2.44 -0.73
CA MET A 78 -15.50 3.67 -1.52
C MET A 78 -15.05 4.89 -0.72
N ILE A 79 -15.58 5.07 0.49
CA ILE A 79 -15.15 6.15 1.38
C ILE A 79 -13.68 5.99 1.76
N GLY A 80 -13.23 4.76 1.99
CA GLY A 80 -11.84 4.45 2.32
C GLY A 80 -10.86 4.78 1.18
N LEU A 81 -11.30 4.84 -0.07
CA LEU A 81 -10.40 5.10 -1.20
C LEU A 81 -9.77 6.50 -1.13
N ILE A 82 -10.53 7.51 -0.69
CA ILE A 82 -10.09 8.90 -0.55
C ILE A 82 -8.93 9.04 0.47
N PRO A 83 -9.06 8.63 1.74
CA PRO A 83 -7.96 8.68 2.70
C PRO A 83 -6.80 7.76 2.30
N GLY A 84 -7.07 6.67 1.56
CA GLY A 84 -6.03 5.82 0.98
C GLY A 84 -5.12 6.55 -0.02
N VAL A 85 -5.72 7.29 -0.97
CA VAL A 85 -4.95 8.09 -1.94
C VAL A 85 -4.17 9.20 -1.24
N LEU A 86 -4.79 9.92 -0.29
CA LEU A 86 -4.12 10.96 0.48
C LEU A 86 -2.94 10.41 1.28
N SER A 87 -3.10 9.24 1.90
CA SER A 87 -2.05 8.57 2.64
C SER A 87 -0.83 8.20 1.78
N LEU A 88 -1.00 7.99 0.47
CA LEU A 88 0.10 7.66 -0.43
C LEU A 88 0.70 8.90 -1.11
N ALA A 89 -0.12 9.92 -1.37
CA ALA A 89 0.32 11.14 -2.05
C ALA A 89 1.04 12.11 -1.11
N LEU A 90 0.47 12.40 0.07
CA LEU A 90 0.96 13.43 0.99
C LEU A 90 2.42 13.19 1.44
N PRO A 91 2.85 11.96 1.79
CA PRO A 91 4.24 11.70 2.16
C PRO A 91 5.23 12.03 1.04
N LYS A 92 4.87 11.80 -0.22
CA LYS A 92 5.75 12.07 -1.38
C LYS A 92 5.99 13.56 -1.54
N PHE A 93 4.93 14.36 -1.44
CA PHE A 93 5.05 15.82 -1.50
C PHE A 93 5.88 16.38 -0.33
N ALA A 94 5.65 15.89 0.89
CA ALA A 94 6.42 16.29 2.06
C ALA A 94 7.92 15.92 1.91
N VAL A 95 8.22 14.74 1.39
CA VAL A 95 9.60 14.29 1.13
C VAL A 95 10.24 15.14 0.02
N VAL A 96 9.56 15.38 -1.09
CA VAL A 96 10.08 16.25 -2.17
C VAL A 96 10.39 17.65 -1.64
N ASN A 97 9.48 18.26 -0.89
CA ASN A 97 9.70 19.59 -0.33
C ASN A 97 10.89 19.61 0.64
N LEU A 98 11.00 18.59 1.50
CA LEU A 98 12.12 18.41 2.40
C LEU A 98 13.46 18.26 1.65
N LEU A 99 13.49 17.44 0.59
CA LEU A 99 14.67 17.23 -0.24
C LEU A 99 15.12 18.54 -0.91
N VAL A 100 14.19 19.27 -1.53
CA VAL A 100 14.49 20.54 -2.19
C VAL A 100 15.04 21.55 -1.19
N LYS A 101 14.48 21.61 0.01
CA LYS A 101 14.90 22.55 1.07
C LYS A 101 16.26 22.21 1.69
N ILE A 102 16.63 20.93 1.78
CA ILE A 102 17.88 20.51 2.43
C ILE A 102 19.04 20.43 1.42
N LEU A 103 18.81 19.90 0.22
CA LEU A 103 19.88 19.60 -0.73
C LEU A 103 20.16 20.75 -1.71
N PHE A 104 19.29 21.77 -1.77
CA PHE A 104 19.37 22.88 -2.74
C PHE A 104 19.77 22.42 -4.16
N PRO A 105 19.03 21.46 -4.75
CA PRO A 105 19.45 20.86 -6.01
C PRO A 105 19.22 21.78 -7.21
N SER A 106 19.85 21.45 -8.34
CA SER A 106 19.67 22.18 -9.61
C SER A 106 18.18 22.29 -9.99
N THR A 107 17.79 23.42 -10.57
CA THR A 107 16.41 23.72 -11.00
C THR A 107 15.80 22.66 -11.92
N ARG A 108 16.62 21.93 -12.69
CA ARG A 108 16.16 20.78 -13.50
C ARG A 108 15.72 19.60 -12.63
N HIS A 109 16.47 19.29 -11.58
CA HIS A 109 16.15 18.19 -10.67
C HIS A 109 14.94 18.51 -9.79
N VAL A 110 14.79 19.76 -9.35
CA VAL A 110 13.58 20.22 -8.63
C VAL A 110 12.33 19.97 -9.48
N ARG A 111 12.36 20.35 -10.77
CA ARG A 111 11.25 20.11 -11.69
C ARG A 111 10.96 18.62 -11.90
N LEU A 112 11.99 17.78 -11.98
CA LEU A 112 11.81 16.33 -12.09
C LEU A 112 11.16 15.73 -10.83
N LEU A 113 11.62 16.11 -9.64
CA LEU A 113 11.06 15.62 -8.37
C LEU A 113 9.59 15.98 -8.21
N TRP A 114 9.23 17.23 -8.48
CA TRP A 114 7.83 17.67 -8.47
C TRP A 114 7.01 17.01 -9.59
N GLY A 115 7.59 16.88 -10.79
CA GLY A 115 6.95 16.19 -11.91
C GLY A 115 6.60 14.74 -11.59
N LEU A 116 7.51 13.99 -10.95
CA LEU A 116 7.25 12.61 -10.51
C LEU A 116 6.15 12.52 -9.44
N ALA A 117 6.16 13.43 -8.46
CA ALA A 117 5.12 13.46 -7.43
C ALA A 117 3.73 13.80 -8.00
N ILE A 118 3.66 14.77 -8.92
CA ILE A 118 2.43 15.16 -9.60
C ILE A 118 1.96 14.03 -10.53
N ALA A 119 2.85 13.43 -11.32
CA ALA A 119 2.51 12.31 -12.19
C ALA A 119 1.95 11.13 -11.40
N ASN A 120 2.55 10.82 -10.24
CA ASN A 120 2.03 9.80 -9.34
C ASN A 120 0.61 10.14 -8.83
N LEU A 121 0.38 11.39 -8.46
CA LEU A 121 -0.95 11.85 -8.03
C LEU A 121 -1.98 11.71 -9.16
N VAL A 122 -1.63 12.14 -10.38
CA VAL A 122 -2.50 12.03 -11.56
C VAL A 122 -2.84 10.58 -11.87
N LEU A 123 -1.87 9.67 -11.80
CA LEU A 123 -2.11 8.23 -11.97
C LEU A 123 -3.03 7.64 -10.91
N MET A 124 -2.90 8.06 -9.65
CA MET A 124 -3.79 7.63 -8.56
C MET A 124 -5.22 8.16 -8.74
N LEU A 125 -5.37 9.40 -9.21
CA LEU A 125 -6.68 9.98 -9.56
C LEU A 125 -7.28 9.28 -10.79
N GLY A 126 -6.46 8.89 -11.75
CA GLY A 126 -6.87 8.06 -12.88
C GLY A 126 -7.39 6.69 -12.43
N ALA A 127 -6.74 6.06 -11.44
CA ALA A 127 -7.20 4.79 -10.85
C ALA A 127 -8.59 4.93 -10.22
N PHE A 128 -8.84 6.06 -9.57
CA PHE A 128 -10.16 6.40 -9.05
C PHE A 128 -11.17 6.46 -10.21
N GLY A 129 -10.90 7.26 -11.25
CA GLY A 129 -11.80 7.38 -12.41
C GLY A 129 -12.10 6.05 -13.10
N VAL A 130 -11.07 5.21 -13.30
CA VAL A 130 -11.21 3.86 -13.86
C VAL A 130 -12.16 3.02 -13.01
N ARG A 131 -12.03 3.08 -11.67
CA ARG A 131 -12.88 2.33 -10.74
C ARG A 131 -14.36 2.73 -10.81
N PHE A 132 -14.66 4.02 -11.02
CA PHE A 132 -16.04 4.48 -11.23
C PHE A 132 -16.61 4.09 -12.59
N SER A 133 -15.76 3.93 -13.60
CA SER A 133 -16.17 3.59 -14.98
C SER A 133 -16.32 2.07 -15.24
N GLU A 134 -16.13 1.23 -14.24
CA GLU A 134 -16.15 -0.23 -14.42
C GLU A 134 -17.53 -0.81 -14.73
N CYS A 135 -18.61 -0.16 -14.26
CA CYS A 135 -19.97 -0.58 -14.48
C CYS A 135 -20.83 0.59 -14.98
N ASP A 136 -21.70 0.30 -15.96
CA ASP A 136 -22.69 1.22 -16.48
C ASP A 136 -24.10 0.64 -16.23
N PRO A 137 -24.94 1.26 -15.38
CA PRO A 137 -24.69 2.46 -14.57
C PRO A 137 -23.80 2.19 -13.35
N PRO A 138 -23.08 3.21 -12.82
CA PRO A 138 -22.18 3.07 -11.67
C PRO A 138 -22.91 2.67 -10.38
N GLU A 139 -24.22 2.89 -10.30
CA GLU A 139 -25.08 2.44 -9.19
C GLU A 139 -25.14 0.91 -9.09
N ALA A 140 -24.97 0.23 -10.23
CA ALA A 140 -25.06 -1.22 -10.29
C ALA A 140 -23.87 -1.93 -9.61
N GLN A 141 -22.78 -1.22 -9.31
CA GLN A 141 -21.70 -1.76 -8.48
C GLN A 141 -22.14 -1.98 -7.01
N PHE A 142 -23.19 -1.27 -6.58
CA PHE A 142 -23.70 -1.36 -5.22
C PHE A 142 -24.79 -2.42 -5.10
N THR A 143 -25.57 -2.70 -6.16
CA THR A 143 -26.74 -3.59 -6.10
C THR A 143 -26.51 -4.93 -6.81
N LEU A 144 -26.85 -6.06 -6.16
CA LEU A 144 -26.74 -7.42 -6.72
C LEU A 144 -27.70 -7.73 -7.90
N TYR A 145 -28.69 -6.87 -8.17
CA TYR A 145 -29.83 -7.18 -9.05
C TYR A 145 -30.01 -6.27 -10.27
N ALA A 146 -29.13 -5.29 -10.50
CA ALA A 146 -29.24 -4.43 -11.67
C ALA A 146 -28.64 -5.12 -12.91
N PRO A 147 -29.29 -5.05 -14.10
CA PRO A 147 -28.72 -5.53 -15.37
C PRO A 147 -27.54 -4.64 -15.79
N ALA A 148 -26.39 -4.84 -15.15
CA ALA A 148 -25.20 -4.04 -15.34
C ALA A 148 -24.31 -4.65 -16.43
N LYS A 149 -23.91 -3.84 -17.42
CA LYS A 149 -22.76 -4.18 -18.27
C LYS A 149 -21.48 -3.77 -17.54
N CYS A 150 -21.04 -4.61 -16.61
CA CYS A 150 -19.71 -4.43 -16.00
C CYS A 150 -18.63 -4.97 -16.96
N ARG A 151 -17.61 -4.16 -17.20
CA ARG A 151 -16.48 -4.53 -18.08
C ARG A 151 -15.53 -5.47 -17.34
N SER A 152 -14.81 -6.32 -18.06
CA SER A 152 -13.93 -7.32 -17.44
C SER A 152 -12.88 -6.68 -16.52
N SER A 153 -12.75 -7.21 -15.30
CA SER A 153 -11.87 -6.69 -14.24
C SER A 153 -10.37 -6.73 -14.59
N THR A 154 -9.99 -7.41 -15.68
CA THR A 154 -8.61 -7.51 -16.15
C THR A 154 -7.98 -6.15 -16.43
N ALA A 155 -8.71 -5.24 -17.07
CA ALA A 155 -8.18 -3.90 -17.40
C ALA A 155 -7.85 -3.09 -16.15
N VAL A 156 -8.66 -3.23 -15.10
CA VAL A 156 -8.48 -2.52 -13.82
C VAL A 156 -7.33 -3.10 -13.03
N ILE A 157 -7.18 -4.43 -13.04
CA ILE A 157 -6.04 -5.09 -12.40
C ILE A 157 -4.74 -4.64 -13.06
N VAL A 158 -4.66 -4.67 -14.39
CA VAL A 158 -3.47 -4.22 -15.14
C VAL A 158 -3.17 -2.75 -14.84
N TYR A 159 -4.19 -1.89 -14.86
CA TYR A 159 -4.02 -0.47 -14.53
C TYR A 159 -3.50 -0.26 -13.10
N SER A 160 -4.08 -0.97 -12.12
CA SER A 160 -3.66 -0.89 -10.72
C SER A 160 -2.21 -1.36 -10.52
N VAL A 161 -1.77 -2.39 -11.25
CA VAL A 161 -0.38 -2.86 -11.24
C VAL A 161 0.56 -1.79 -11.83
N ILE A 162 0.17 -1.13 -12.91
CA ILE A 162 0.98 -0.04 -13.50
C ILE A 162 1.13 1.13 -12.51
N VAL A 163 0.01 1.58 -11.94
CA VAL A 163 0.00 2.69 -10.98
C VAL A 163 0.80 2.34 -9.72
N GLY A 164 0.63 1.13 -9.19
CA GLY A 164 1.39 0.63 -8.05
C GLY A 164 2.89 0.54 -8.33
N SER A 165 3.27 0.03 -9.51
CA SER A 165 4.67 -0.08 -9.93
C SER A 165 5.32 1.29 -10.09
N PHE A 166 4.64 2.23 -10.75
CA PHE A 166 5.12 3.61 -10.89
C PHE A 166 5.29 4.27 -9.52
N SER A 167 4.31 4.10 -8.63
CA SER A 167 4.39 4.60 -7.26
C SER A 167 5.60 4.08 -6.51
N ALA A 168 5.88 2.78 -6.60
CA ALA A 168 7.06 2.17 -6.00
C ALA A 168 8.36 2.75 -6.57
N VAL A 169 8.45 2.92 -7.90
CA VAL A 169 9.63 3.54 -8.56
C VAL A 169 9.88 4.95 -8.03
N VAL A 170 8.82 5.76 -7.89
CA VAL A 170 8.94 7.11 -7.31
C VAL A 170 9.46 7.05 -5.88
N ASP A 171 8.96 6.13 -5.06
CA ASP A 171 9.40 5.98 -3.66
C ASP A 171 10.87 5.54 -3.58
N PHE A 172 11.30 4.62 -4.44
CA PHE A 172 12.71 4.22 -4.57
C PHE A 172 13.60 5.39 -4.99
N TYR A 173 13.16 6.19 -5.97
CA TYR A 173 13.91 7.35 -6.43
C TYR A 173 14.07 8.39 -5.31
N LEU A 174 12.98 8.70 -4.59
CA LEU A 174 13.00 9.65 -3.46
C LEU A 174 13.84 9.14 -2.28
N ALA A 175 13.94 7.82 -2.08
CA ALA A 175 14.80 7.23 -1.06
C ALA A 175 16.29 7.23 -1.48
N LEU A 176 16.57 6.91 -2.74
CA LEU A 176 17.94 6.82 -3.28
C LEU A 176 18.58 8.19 -3.50
N TYR A 177 17.79 9.19 -3.89
CA TYR A 177 18.28 10.54 -4.18
C TYR A 177 19.10 11.16 -3.02
N PRO A 178 18.55 11.29 -1.80
CA PRO A 178 19.33 11.81 -0.68
C PRO A 178 20.46 10.84 -0.30
N ALA A 179 20.32 9.54 -0.55
CA ALA A 179 21.37 8.57 -0.29
C ALA A 179 22.64 8.87 -1.08
N VAL A 180 22.49 9.06 -2.39
CA VAL A 180 23.61 9.27 -3.32
C VAL A 180 24.28 10.61 -3.06
N VAL A 181 23.49 11.68 -2.88
CA VAL A 181 24.01 13.01 -2.57
C VAL A 181 24.70 13.04 -1.19
N LEU A 182 24.19 12.28 -0.23
CA LEU A 182 24.85 12.14 1.07
C LEU A 182 26.04 11.18 1.03
N TRP A 183 26.17 10.29 0.04
CA TRP A 183 27.32 9.41 -0.05
C TRP A 183 28.55 10.14 -0.61
N SER A 184 28.34 11.11 -1.51
CA SER A 184 29.43 11.98 -1.98
C SER A 184 29.94 12.92 -0.88
N LEU A 185 29.14 13.17 0.14
CA LEU A 185 29.52 13.91 1.34
C LEU A 185 30.03 12.92 2.40
N LYS A 186 31.29 13.00 2.82
CA LYS A 186 31.93 12.07 3.80
C LYS A 186 31.09 11.93 5.09
N LEU A 187 30.14 10.98 5.11
CA LEU A 187 29.17 10.83 6.19
C LEU A 187 29.47 9.60 7.05
N HIS A 188 29.20 9.74 8.36
CA HIS A 188 29.39 8.72 9.36
C HIS A 188 28.68 7.39 9.01
N LEU A 189 29.36 6.26 9.26
CA LEU A 189 28.91 4.88 9.02
C LEU A 189 27.45 4.59 9.43
N LYS A 190 26.94 5.24 10.48
CA LYS A 190 25.55 5.09 10.96
C LYS A 190 24.50 5.41 9.90
N LYS A 191 24.72 6.44 9.07
CA LYS A 191 23.77 6.84 8.01
C LYS A 191 23.82 5.89 6.81
N LYS A 192 25.02 5.38 6.50
CA LYS A 192 25.26 4.38 5.46
C LYS A 192 24.54 3.06 5.79
N LEU A 193 24.59 2.63 7.05
CA LEU A 193 23.86 1.43 7.50
C LEU A 193 22.33 1.62 7.43
N ALA A 194 21.81 2.75 7.91
CA ALA A 194 20.36 3.03 7.86
C ALA A 194 19.82 3.02 6.41
N LEU A 195 20.60 3.53 5.46
CA LEU A 195 20.25 3.54 4.04
C LEU A 195 20.24 2.14 3.42
N SER A 196 21.24 1.32 3.71
CA SER A 196 21.29 -0.07 3.24
C SER A 196 20.10 -0.89 3.75
N VAL A 197 19.74 -0.73 5.03
CA VAL A 197 18.59 -1.41 5.62
C VAL A 197 17.27 -0.94 5.00
N ALA A 198 17.08 0.37 4.81
CA ALA A 198 15.88 0.92 4.21
C ALA A 198 15.66 0.42 2.76
N LEU A 199 16.73 0.39 1.96
CA LEU A 199 16.67 -0.12 0.59
C LEU A 199 16.43 -1.65 0.55
N GLY A 200 17.09 -2.41 1.42
CA GLY A 200 16.90 -3.86 1.53
C GLY A 200 15.46 -4.23 1.91
N PHE A 201 14.87 -3.52 2.87
CA PHE A 201 13.49 -3.76 3.30
C PHE A 201 12.47 -3.51 2.17
N GLY A 202 12.70 -2.49 1.34
CA GLY A 202 11.87 -2.19 0.17
C GLY A 202 11.87 -3.29 -0.88
N VAL A 203 13.04 -3.88 -1.18
CA VAL A 203 13.15 -4.99 -2.15
C VAL A 203 12.46 -6.25 -1.64
N CYS A 204 12.66 -6.62 -0.37
CA CYS A 204 11.98 -7.77 0.23
C CYS A 204 10.46 -7.61 0.23
N ALA A 205 9.96 -6.42 0.53
CA ALA A 205 8.53 -6.10 0.46
C ALA A 205 7.98 -6.20 -0.98
N GLY A 206 8.72 -5.68 -1.97
CA GLY A 206 8.37 -5.80 -3.39
C GLY A 206 8.29 -7.25 -3.86
N CYS A 207 9.29 -8.08 -3.54
CA CYS A 207 9.28 -9.51 -3.88
C CYS A 207 8.12 -10.27 -3.20
N ALA A 208 7.71 -9.87 -1.99
CA ALA A 208 6.54 -10.45 -1.32
C ALA A 208 5.22 -10.03 -1.99
N ALA A 209 5.12 -8.77 -2.44
CA ALA A 209 3.95 -8.28 -3.18
C ALA A 209 3.81 -8.94 -4.55
N ILE A 210 4.92 -9.08 -5.30
CA ILE A 210 4.94 -9.78 -6.58
C ILE A 210 4.53 -11.23 -6.39
N ARG A 211 5.11 -11.96 -5.42
CA ARG A 211 4.65 -13.32 -5.13
C ARG A 211 3.17 -13.40 -4.80
N LYS A 212 2.61 -12.43 -4.06
CA LYS A 212 1.16 -12.38 -3.81
C LYS A 212 0.35 -12.24 -5.09
N VAL A 213 0.77 -11.39 -6.02
CA VAL A 213 0.09 -11.19 -7.31
C VAL A 213 0.27 -12.40 -8.24
N MET A 214 1.45 -13.01 -8.24
CA MET A 214 1.79 -14.19 -9.04
C MET A 214 1.20 -15.49 -8.47
N MET A 215 0.74 -15.49 -7.22
CA MET A 215 -0.04 -16.58 -6.60
C MET A 215 -1.54 -16.47 -6.92
N VAL A 216 -1.92 -15.50 -7.77
CA VAL A 216 -3.25 -15.38 -8.38
C VAL A 216 -3.31 -15.94 -9.83
N PRO A 217 -2.67 -17.06 -10.23
CA PRO A 217 -2.95 -17.67 -11.53
C PRO A 217 -4.13 -18.64 -11.35
N GLY A 218 -5.33 -18.14 -11.66
CA GLY A 218 -6.58 -18.90 -11.64
C GLY A 218 -7.83 -18.08 -11.98
N MET A 219 -7.70 -16.76 -12.18
CA MET A 219 -8.81 -15.84 -12.44
C MET A 219 -9.18 -15.77 -13.93
N GLY A 220 -9.76 -16.84 -14.46
CA GLY A 220 -10.46 -16.85 -15.74
C GLY A 220 -11.98 -16.74 -15.62
N ASP A 221 -12.56 -16.85 -14.41
CA ASP A 221 -14.00 -16.89 -14.24
C ASP A 221 -14.46 -16.02 -13.06
N GLY A 222 -15.34 -15.07 -13.37
CA GLY A 222 -15.59 -13.85 -12.60
C GLY A 222 -16.48 -14.00 -11.35
N LYS A 223 -16.13 -14.86 -10.39
CA LYS A 223 -16.84 -14.95 -9.12
C LYS A 223 -15.87 -15.05 -7.94
N ASP A 224 -15.98 -14.09 -7.02
CA ASP A 224 -15.42 -14.11 -5.66
C ASP A 224 -13.95 -13.71 -5.43
N TYR A 225 -13.71 -12.40 -5.53
CA TYR A 225 -12.50 -11.68 -5.09
C TYR A 225 -12.15 -11.86 -3.60
N THR A 226 -13.08 -12.34 -2.79
CA THR A 226 -12.96 -12.34 -1.32
C THR A 226 -12.48 -13.66 -0.71
N CYS A 227 -12.66 -14.80 -1.39
CA CYS A 227 -12.38 -16.13 -0.82
C CYS A 227 -10.89 -16.55 -0.92
N GLU A 228 -10.20 -16.15 -1.98
CA GLU A 228 -8.82 -16.58 -2.27
C GLU A 228 -7.77 -16.04 -1.26
N LEU A 229 -8.03 -14.89 -0.65
CA LEU A 229 -7.19 -14.36 0.45
C LEU A 229 -7.27 -15.22 1.73
N ALA A 230 -8.40 -15.89 1.95
CA ALA A 230 -8.58 -16.81 3.08
C ALA A 230 -7.97 -18.20 2.77
N GLN A 231 -8.04 -18.65 1.52
CA GLN A 231 -7.52 -19.96 1.09
C GLN A 231 -5.99 -19.98 1.00
N SER A 232 -5.37 -18.89 0.54
CA SER A 232 -3.91 -18.72 0.53
C SER A 232 -3.30 -18.65 1.94
N ALA A 233 -4.01 -18.06 2.91
CA ALA A 233 -3.62 -18.08 4.32
C ALA A 233 -3.72 -19.49 4.93
N ARG A 234 -4.70 -20.30 4.52
CA ARG A 234 -4.79 -21.72 4.91
C ARG A 234 -3.67 -22.57 4.29
N LEU A 235 -3.31 -22.34 3.02
CA LEU A 235 -2.24 -23.06 2.32
C LEU A 235 -0.85 -22.75 2.87
N TYR A 236 -0.57 -21.52 3.29
CA TYR A 236 0.67 -21.19 3.98
C TYR A 236 0.74 -21.87 5.36
N ASN A 237 -0.40 -22.00 6.05
CA ASN A 237 -0.45 -22.68 7.34
C ASN A 237 -0.32 -24.21 7.18
N THR A 238 -0.96 -24.81 6.16
CA THR A 238 -0.81 -26.26 5.89
C THR A 238 0.56 -26.61 5.34
N GLY A 239 1.21 -25.76 4.54
CA GLY A 239 2.61 -25.96 4.10
C GLY A 239 3.59 -25.99 5.27
N ASN A 240 3.45 -25.07 6.22
CA ASN A 240 4.24 -25.06 7.46
C ASN A 240 3.91 -26.24 8.39
N LEU A 241 2.65 -26.71 8.41
CA LEU A 241 2.23 -27.90 9.16
C LEU A 241 2.74 -29.20 8.51
N THR A 242 2.80 -29.31 7.18
CA THR A 242 3.37 -30.49 6.49
C THR A 242 4.88 -30.57 6.65
N ASP A 243 5.60 -29.44 6.66
CA ASP A 243 7.04 -29.44 6.95
C ASP A 243 7.32 -29.83 8.41
N LYS A 244 6.51 -29.34 9.36
CA LYS A 244 6.63 -29.71 10.78
C LYS A 244 6.24 -31.17 11.05
N VAL A 245 5.26 -31.74 10.34
CA VAL A 245 4.87 -33.16 10.45
C VAL A 245 5.90 -34.09 9.80
N SER A 246 6.50 -33.70 8.68
CA SER A 246 7.59 -34.46 8.04
C SER A 246 8.86 -34.46 8.88
N HIS A 247 9.21 -33.33 9.51
CA HIS A 247 10.36 -33.27 10.44
C HIS A 247 10.08 -33.96 11.80
N GLY A 248 8.82 -33.99 12.26
CA GLY A 248 8.42 -34.69 13.47
C GLY A 248 8.37 -36.22 13.31
N LYS A 249 7.98 -36.73 12.14
CA LYS A 249 7.95 -38.18 11.86
C LYS A 249 9.34 -38.80 11.65
N MET A 250 10.35 -38.02 11.25
CA MET A 250 11.72 -38.53 11.15
C MET A 250 12.40 -38.78 12.52
N LEU A 251 11.88 -38.19 13.61
CA LEU A 251 12.45 -38.35 14.95
C LEU A 251 11.75 -39.45 15.78
N GLN A 252 10.65 -40.04 15.29
CA GLN A 252 9.95 -41.17 15.96
C GLN A 252 10.12 -42.52 15.24
N GLY A 253 10.93 -42.58 14.19
CA GLY A 253 11.22 -43.82 13.44
C GLY A 253 12.60 -44.43 13.74
N VAL A 254 13.33 -43.91 14.73
CA VAL A 254 14.62 -44.45 15.19
C VAL A 254 14.58 -44.62 16.70
N SER A 255 13.90 -45.68 17.15
CA SER A 255 14.12 -46.39 18.41
C SER A 255 13.23 -47.61 18.46
#